data_AF-A0A9X3KXX5-F1
#
_entry.id   AF-A0A9X3KXX5-F1
#
_cell.length_a   1.000
_cell.length_b   1.000
_cell.length_c   1.000
_cell.angle_alpha   90.00
_cell.angle_beta   90.00
_cell.angle_gamma   90.00
#
_symmetry.space_group_name_H-M   'P 1'
#
loop_
_entity.id
_entity.type
_entity.pdbx_description
1 polymer ?
#
loop_
_entity_poly.entity_id
_entity_poly.type
_entity_poly.pdbx_seq_one_letter_code
_entity_poly.pdbx_strand_id
1 'polypeptide(L)'
;MQTHDEALSAQDLSWLRRHARHHVADTVLGGVFFTLFFAMTAFLAWLWLSNATSIARDPVLSAMILVLAGFTLYLGRRLLRGPAARQHLRQVLRGAVPKQVVTGVVTDFAPAPGGGVRYGIDGRKLEVALPFMNGFTMPGDGGRSPERCAARLGAPLRLHLLALWPGEAPVLLRADYDGPGDVQKAFEALSDADRAQVRNGDTLLRNAFLGAALILLGGGWFLWPLYGVAALCLLAGLWVGWSSRALRRATVKYGVRGRVDEVLTYKVRTPESTSWTAVHAYRLGGELYSVSHGGGPAQPGERVTFEYLDRGRKGLRPLFFRREGGAPQAAAHMVANDRAGP
;
A
#
# COMPACT_ATOMS: atom_id res chain seq x y z
N MET A 1 -32.08 4.27 -1.79
CA MET A 1 -30.83 3.82 -2.43
C MET A 1 -31.12 3.55 -3.88
N GLN A 2 -30.54 4.36 -4.77
CA GLN A 2 -30.65 4.18 -6.21
C GLN A 2 -29.30 3.68 -6.75
N THR A 3 -29.33 2.78 -7.72
CA THR A 3 -28.13 2.23 -8.36
C THR A 3 -28.25 2.40 -9.86
N HIS A 4 -27.21 2.90 -10.50
CA HIS A 4 -27.11 2.98 -11.96
C HIS A 4 -25.70 2.68 -12.44
N ASP A 5 -25.59 2.14 -13.65
CA ASP A 5 -24.30 1.85 -14.27
C ASP A 5 -23.79 3.07 -15.04
N GLU A 6 -22.51 3.36 -14.90
CA GLU A 6 -21.82 4.47 -15.57
C GLU A 6 -20.50 3.95 -16.18
N ALA A 7 -20.06 4.54 -17.28
CA ALA A 7 -18.74 4.23 -17.85
C ALA A 7 -17.62 4.71 -16.90
N LEU A 8 -16.49 3.99 -16.90
CA LEU A 8 -15.29 4.42 -16.17
C LEU A 8 -14.76 5.74 -16.75
N SER A 9 -14.54 6.73 -15.89
CA SER A 9 -13.97 8.01 -16.31
C SER A 9 -12.46 7.90 -16.57
N ALA A 10 -11.90 8.87 -17.30
CA ALA A 10 -10.45 8.96 -17.49
C ALA A 10 -9.69 9.08 -16.15
N GLN A 11 -10.27 9.78 -15.16
CA GLN A 11 -9.72 9.89 -13.81
C GLN A 11 -9.67 8.52 -13.12
N ASP A 12 -10.77 7.76 -13.18
CA ASP A 12 -10.88 6.41 -12.61
C ASP A 12 -9.82 5.48 -13.22
N LEU A 13 -9.69 5.48 -14.57
CA LEU A 13 -8.69 4.68 -15.27
C LEU A 13 -7.25 5.10 -14.93
N SER A 14 -6.98 6.41 -14.80
CA SER A 14 -5.65 6.90 -14.40
C SER A 14 -5.29 6.46 -12.98
N TRP A 15 -6.27 6.44 -12.08
CA TRP A 15 -6.12 5.98 -10.71
C TRP A 15 -5.89 4.47 -10.69
N LEU A 16 -6.73 3.68 -11.38
CA LEU A 16 -6.60 2.23 -11.49
C LEU A 16 -5.23 1.81 -12.06
N ARG A 17 -4.74 2.50 -13.12
CA ARG A 17 -3.44 2.21 -13.73
C ARG A 17 -2.26 2.50 -12.81
N ARG A 18 -2.33 3.57 -12.00
CA ARG A 18 -1.29 3.89 -11.01
C ARG A 18 -1.20 2.81 -9.93
N HIS A 19 -2.34 2.31 -9.46
CA HIS A 19 -2.41 1.29 -8.40
C HIS A 19 -2.17 -0.13 -8.93
N ALA A 20 -2.51 -0.43 -10.20
CA ALA A 20 -2.23 -1.73 -10.82
C ALA A 20 -0.73 -1.99 -11.00
N ARG A 21 0.08 -0.94 -11.22
CA ARG A 21 1.53 -1.07 -11.45
C ARG A 21 2.29 -1.62 -10.25
N HIS A 22 1.83 -1.37 -9.03
CA HIS A 22 2.45 -1.89 -7.80
C HIS A 22 2.36 -3.42 -7.75
N HIS A 23 1.21 -3.99 -8.14
CA HIS A 23 1.01 -5.44 -8.25
C HIS A 23 1.82 -6.12 -9.35
N VAL A 24 2.16 -5.39 -10.42
CA VAL A 24 3.06 -5.92 -11.47
C VAL A 24 4.47 -6.08 -10.91
N ALA A 25 4.95 -5.16 -10.08
CA ALA A 25 6.26 -5.27 -9.44
C ALA A 25 6.32 -6.47 -8.47
N ASP A 26 5.30 -6.67 -7.65
CA ASP A 26 5.20 -7.84 -6.74
C ASP A 26 5.11 -9.16 -7.52
N THR A 27 4.42 -9.15 -8.66
CA THR A 27 4.33 -10.33 -9.53
C THR A 27 5.66 -10.63 -10.23
N VAL A 28 6.37 -9.59 -10.69
CA VAL A 28 7.71 -9.73 -11.29
C VAL A 28 8.71 -10.22 -10.25
N LEU A 29 8.67 -9.66 -9.05
CA LEU A 29 9.51 -10.08 -7.93
C LEU A 29 9.20 -11.53 -7.52
N GLY A 30 7.92 -11.89 -7.41
CA GLY A 30 7.49 -13.27 -7.16
C GLY A 30 7.92 -14.23 -8.27
N GLY A 31 7.94 -13.77 -9.52
CA GLY A 31 8.51 -14.49 -10.66
C GLY A 31 10.02 -14.69 -10.53
N VAL A 32 10.77 -13.64 -10.21
CA VAL A 32 12.23 -13.70 -9.99
C VAL A 32 12.57 -14.65 -8.84
N PHE A 33 11.88 -14.55 -7.70
CA PHE A 33 12.06 -15.47 -6.57
C PHE A 33 11.69 -16.90 -6.94
N PHE A 34 10.61 -17.11 -7.68
CA PHE A 34 10.26 -18.44 -8.17
C PHE A 34 11.37 -19.02 -9.06
N THR A 35 11.88 -18.26 -10.04
CA THR A 35 12.96 -18.72 -10.92
C THR A 35 14.25 -19.00 -10.13
N LEU A 36 14.59 -18.15 -9.17
CA LEU A 36 15.76 -18.31 -8.31
C LEU A 36 15.64 -19.56 -7.42
N PHE A 37 14.52 -19.75 -6.73
CA PHE A 37 14.28 -20.92 -5.89
C PHE A 37 14.21 -22.20 -6.72
N PHE A 38 13.59 -22.17 -7.90
CA PHE A 38 13.55 -23.31 -8.81
C PHE A 38 14.95 -23.69 -9.30
N ALA A 39 15.74 -22.72 -9.77
CA ALA A 39 17.11 -22.96 -10.23
C ALA A 39 18.01 -23.49 -9.10
N MET A 40 17.89 -22.93 -7.90
CA MET A 40 18.67 -23.36 -6.73
C MET A 40 18.25 -24.76 -6.24
N THR A 41 16.95 -25.06 -6.26
CA THR A 41 16.43 -26.41 -5.96
C THR A 41 16.95 -27.42 -6.97
N ALA A 42 16.89 -27.09 -8.27
CA ALA A 42 17.36 -27.96 -9.35
C ALA A 42 18.87 -28.19 -9.28
N PHE A 43 19.66 -27.16 -8.98
CA PHE A 43 21.11 -27.27 -8.82
C PHE A 43 21.50 -28.12 -7.60
N LEU A 44 20.87 -27.90 -6.45
CA LEU A 44 21.12 -28.70 -5.24
C LEU A 44 20.66 -30.16 -5.41
N ALA A 45 19.51 -30.38 -6.06
CA ALA A 45 19.04 -31.72 -6.39
C ALA A 45 19.98 -32.42 -7.38
N TRP A 46 20.52 -31.71 -8.38
CA TRP A 46 21.52 -32.24 -9.31
C TRP A 46 22.81 -32.63 -8.59
N LEU A 47 23.35 -31.76 -7.73
CA LEU A 47 24.52 -32.05 -6.89
C LEU A 47 24.29 -33.25 -5.95
N TRP A 48 23.09 -33.35 -5.38
CA TRP A 48 22.68 -34.47 -4.53
C TRP A 48 22.62 -35.79 -5.31
N LEU A 49 22.11 -35.76 -6.55
CA LEU A 49 22.06 -36.92 -7.46
C LEU A 49 23.44 -37.29 -8.02
N SER A 50 24.32 -36.31 -8.27
CA SER A 50 25.61 -36.53 -8.93
C SER A 50 26.72 -36.98 -7.97
N ASN A 51 26.70 -36.54 -6.71
CA ASN A 51 27.74 -36.84 -5.71
C ASN A 51 27.32 -37.94 -4.72
N ALA A 52 26.87 -39.08 -5.27
CA ALA A 52 26.34 -40.21 -4.51
C ALA A 52 27.33 -40.89 -3.52
N THR A 53 28.61 -40.51 -3.48
CA THR A 53 29.64 -41.26 -2.75
C THR A 53 30.26 -40.59 -1.51
N SER A 54 29.93 -39.33 -1.16
CA SER A 54 30.34 -38.77 0.15
C SER A 54 29.44 -37.68 0.76
N ILE A 55 28.68 -36.94 -0.06
CA ILE A 55 27.75 -35.88 0.38
C ILE A 55 26.30 -36.43 0.54
N ALA A 56 26.07 -37.67 0.11
CA ALA A 56 24.76 -38.29 -0.10
C ALA A 56 23.91 -38.60 1.15
N ARG A 57 24.37 -38.24 2.35
CA ARG A 57 23.61 -38.45 3.61
C ARG A 57 23.61 -37.25 4.54
N ASP A 58 23.85 -36.05 4.01
CA ASP A 58 23.65 -34.85 4.83
C ASP A 58 22.15 -34.57 5.00
N PRO A 59 21.59 -34.75 6.22
CA PRO A 59 20.18 -34.44 6.48
C PRO A 59 19.87 -32.95 6.31
N VAL A 60 20.88 -32.08 6.46
CA VAL A 60 20.75 -30.62 6.29
C VAL A 60 20.51 -30.28 4.83
N LEU A 61 21.27 -30.88 3.90
CA LEU A 61 21.09 -30.67 2.46
C LEU A 61 19.70 -31.14 2.00
N SER A 62 19.25 -32.29 2.49
CA SER A 62 17.90 -32.83 2.20
C SER A 62 16.79 -31.91 2.72
N ALA A 63 16.93 -31.38 3.93
CA ALA A 63 16.00 -30.43 4.52
C ALA A 63 15.95 -29.11 3.73
N MET A 64 17.11 -28.59 3.29
CA MET A 64 17.18 -27.39 2.46
C MET A 64 16.46 -27.56 1.11
N ILE A 65 16.67 -28.70 0.43
CA ILE A 65 15.97 -29.02 -0.83
C ILE A 65 14.45 -29.06 -0.61
N LEU A 66 13.97 -29.71 0.45
CA LEU A 66 12.55 -29.78 0.77
C LEU A 66 11.93 -28.40 1.04
N VAL A 67 12.61 -27.55 1.80
CA VAL A 67 12.16 -26.17 2.08
C VAL A 67 12.10 -25.35 0.79
N LEU A 68 13.15 -25.40 -0.03
CA LEU A 68 13.22 -24.68 -1.32
C LEU A 68 12.17 -25.18 -2.32
N ALA A 69 11.94 -26.49 -2.41
CA ALA A 69 10.88 -27.07 -3.21
C ALA A 69 9.48 -26.62 -2.72
N GLY A 70 9.29 -26.56 -1.40
CA GLY A 70 8.08 -26.03 -0.78
C GLY A 70 7.80 -24.56 -1.16
N PHE A 71 8.81 -23.69 -1.07
CA PHE A 71 8.71 -22.29 -1.51
C PHE A 71 8.41 -22.17 -3.01
N THR A 72 9.07 -22.99 -3.83
CA THR A 72 8.86 -23.03 -5.28
C THR A 72 7.43 -23.44 -5.63
N LEU A 73 6.89 -24.47 -4.98
CA LEU A 73 5.50 -24.91 -5.16
C LEU A 73 4.49 -23.86 -4.68
N TYR A 74 4.76 -23.21 -3.54
CA TYR A 74 3.92 -22.14 -3.01
C TYR A 74 3.85 -20.94 -3.98
N LEU A 75 5.00 -20.46 -4.44
CA LEU A 75 5.07 -19.35 -5.41
C LEU A 75 4.51 -19.74 -6.77
N GLY A 76 4.79 -20.96 -7.25
CA GLY A 76 4.23 -21.49 -8.49
C GLY A 76 2.70 -21.54 -8.46
N ARG A 77 2.11 -22.06 -7.37
CA ARG A 77 0.64 -22.04 -7.17
C ARG A 77 0.09 -20.62 -7.11
N ARG A 78 0.79 -19.69 -6.44
CA ARG A 78 0.39 -18.28 -6.37
C ARG A 78 0.41 -17.61 -7.74
N LEU A 79 1.42 -17.90 -8.58
CA LEU A 79 1.53 -17.38 -9.94
C LEU A 79 0.47 -17.98 -10.89
N LEU A 80 0.14 -19.27 -10.71
CA LEU A 80 -0.87 -19.99 -11.50
C LEU A 80 -2.31 -19.61 -11.18
N ARG A 81 -2.60 -19.08 -9.97
CA ARG A 81 -3.92 -18.56 -9.60
C ARG A 81 -4.25 -17.20 -10.25
N GLY A 82 -3.27 -16.56 -10.89
CA GLY A 82 -3.40 -15.21 -11.45
C GLY A 82 -3.96 -15.03 -12.88
N PRO A 83 -4.04 -16.00 -13.81
CA PRO A 83 -4.30 -15.68 -15.22
C PRO A 83 -5.72 -15.16 -15.48
N ALA A 84 -6.76 -15.76 -14.89
CA ALA A 84 -8.15 -15.28 -15.04
C ALA A 84 -8.35 -13.91 -14.38
N ALA A 85 -7.81 -13.72 -13.16
CA ALA A 85 -7.83 -12.44 -12.48
C ALA A 85 -7.08 -11.35 -13.26
N ARG A 86 -5.95 -11.68 -13.91
CA ARG A 86 -5.20 -10.77 -14.77
C ARG A 86 -5.97 -10.43 -16.05
N GLN A 87 -6.69 -11.38 -16.65
CA GLN A 87 -7.52 -11.11 -17.82
C GLN A 87 -8.68 -10.17 -17.47
N HIS A 88 -9.38 -10.43 -16.36
CA HIS A 88 -10.45 -9.56 -15.87
C HIS A 88 -9.92 -8.15 -15.53
N LEU A 89 -8.79 -8.05 -14.82
CA LEU A 89 -8.14 -6.76 -14.53
C LEU A 89 -7.75 -6.03 -15.82
N ARG A 90 -7.27 -6.74 -16.86
CA ARG A 90 -6.97 -6.13 -18.17
C ARG A 90 -8.24 -5.62 -18.87
N GLN A 91 -9.37 -6.34 -18.77
CA GLN A 91 -10.65 -5.88 -19.31
C GLN A 91 -11.14 -4.62 -18.59
N VAL A 92 -11.06 -4.61 -17.25
CA VAL A 92 -11.35 -3.43 -16.42
C VAL A 92 -10.47 -2.23 -16.79
N LEU A 93 -9.16 -2.43 -16.95
CA LEU A 93 -8.21 -1.37 -17.35
C LEU A 93 -8.40 -0.86 -18.78
N ARG A 94 -9.09 -1.63 -19.63
CA ARG A 94 -9.54 -1.22 -20.97
C ARG A 94 -10.87 -0.46 -20.93
N GLY A 95 -11.52 -0.34 -19.76
CA GLY A 95 -12.81 0.33 -19.60
C GLY A 95 -14.01 -0.54 -20.00
N ALA A 96 -13.82 -1.85 -20.18
CA ALA A 96 -14.89 -2.74 -20.64
C ALA A 96 -15.92 -3.11 -19.55
N VAL A 97 -15.63 -2.79 -18.28
CA VAL A 97 -16.51 -3.05 -17.14
C VAL A 97 -17.06 -1.71 -16.65
N PRO A 98 -18.39 -1.51 -16.62
CA PRO A 98 -18.98 -0.29 -16.09
C PRO A 98 -18.78 -0.22 -14.57
N LYS A 99 -18.74 1.00 -14.04
CA LYS A 99 -18.82 1.24 -12.60
C LYS A 99 -20.28 1.37 -12.21
N GLN A 100 -20.62 0.88 -11.02
CA GLN A 100 -21.91 1.09 -10.39
C GLN A 100 -21.86 2.36 -9.57
N VAL A 101 -22.86 3.20 -9.71
CA VAL A 101 -23.04 4.40 -8.93
C VAL A 101 -24.22 4.21 -8.01
N VAL A 102 -23.95 4.27 -6.71
CA VAL A 102 -24.99 4.17 -5.68
C VAL A 102 -25.20 5.54 -5.06
N THR A 103 -26.43 6.04 -5.11
CA THR A 103 -26.82 7.32 -4.52
C THR A 103 -27.83 7.14 -3.40
N GLY A 104 -27.72 7.99 -2.39
CA GLY A 104 -28.66 8.06 -1.26
C GLY A 104 -28.09 8.86 -0.09
N VAL A 105 -28.73 8.81 1.06
CA VAL A 105 -28.29 9.51 2.27
C VAL A 105 -27.58 8.55 3.21
N VAL A 106 -26.42 8.97 3.73
CA VAL A 106 -25.66 8.15 4.69
C VAL A 106 -26.35 8.15 6.04
N THR A 107 -26.74 6.96 6.50
CA THR A 107 -27.36 6.74 7.81
C THR A 107 -26.41 6.05 8.79
N ASP A 108 -25.44 5.27 8.30
CA ASP A 108 -24.46 4.55 9.14
C ASP A 108 -23.13 4.36 8.39
N PHE A 109 -22.03 4.19 9.13
CA PHE A 109 -20.72 3.90 8.57
C PHE A 109 -19.84 3.13 9.56
N ALA A 110 -19.49 1.89 9.23
CA ALA A 110 -18.80 0.98 10.13
C ALA A 110 -17.77 0.10 9.40
N PRO A 111 -16.81 -0.52 10.11
CA PRO A 111 -15.96 -1.56 9.55
C PRO A 111 -16.78 -2.74 9.01
N ALA A 112 -16.40 -3.28 7.85
CA ALA A 112 -16.99 -4.52 7.34
C ALA A 112 -16.24 -5.75 7.90
N PRO A 113 -16.96 -6.84 8.22
CA PRO A 113 -16.39 -8.07 8.75
C PRO A 113 -15.54 -8.83 7.70
N GLY A 114 -15.88 -8.70 6.41
CA GLY A 114 -15.15 -9.31 5.29
C GLY A 114 -13.95 -8.51 4.77
N GLY A 115 -13.56 -7.42 5.44
CA GLY A 115 -12.60 -6.45 4.91
C GLY A 115 -13.28 -5.22 4.30
N GLY A 116 -12.68 -4.05 4.46
CA GLY A 116 -13.24 -2.78 3.94
C GLY A 116 -14.25 -2.11 4.87
N VAL A 117 -15.28 -1.48 4.31
CA VAL A 117 -16.25 -0.67 5.06
C VAL A 117 -17.68 -0.97 4.66
N ARG A 118 -18.59 -0.72 5.58
CA ARG A 118 -20.03 -0.87 5.41
C ARG A 118 -20.70 0.50 5.52
N TYR A 119 -21.40 0.87 4.45
CA TYR A 119 -22.26 2.04 4.42
C TYR A 119 -23.70 1.64 4.76
N GLY A 120 -24.35 2.39 5.64
CA GLY A 120 -25.81 2.46 5.71
C GLY A 120 -26.28 3.58 4.80
N ILE A 121 -27.00 3.27 3.73
CA ILE A 121 -27.53 4.25 2.76
C ILE A 121 -29.05 4.09 2.71
N ASP A 122 -29.77 5.15 3.07
CA ASP A 122 -31.24 5.13 3.19
C ASP A 122 -31.75 3.93 4.01
N GLY A 123 -31.05 3.60 5.10
CA GLY A 123 -31.36 2.47 5.98
C GLY A 123 -30.96 1.08 5.45
N ARG A 124 -30.40 0.97 4.24
CA ARG A 124 -29.87 -0.28 3.68
C ARG A 124 -28.37 -0.40 3.88
N LYS A 125 -27.88 -1.62 4.12
CA LYS A 125 -26.44 -1.88 4.32
C LYS A 125 -25.78 -2.27 3.00
N LEU A 126 -24.64 -1.66 2.70
CA LEU A 126 -23.80 -1.94 1.54
C LEU A 126 -22.35 -2.09 1.97
N GLU A 127 -21.76 -3.26 1.73
CA GLU A 127 -20.35 -3.52 2.00
C GLU A 127 -19.52 -3.22 0.76
N VAL A 128 -18.41 -2.51 0.95
CA VAL A 128 -17.51 -2.12 -0.13
C VAL A 128 -16.07 -2.35 0.29
N ALA A 129 -15.28 -2.82 -0.67
CA ALA A 129 -13.85 -3.01 -0.50
C ALA A 129 -13.14 -1.66 -0.64
N LEU A 130 -12.26 -1.35 0.30
CA LEU A 130 -11.39 -0.18 0.20
C LEU A 130 -10.08 -0.54 -0.50
N PRO A 131 -9.59 0.30 -1.41
CA PRO A 131 -8.23 0.18 -1.89
C PRO A 131 -7.27 0.58 -0.76
N PHE A 132 -6.76 -0.39 -0.01
CA PHE A 132 -5.83 -0.10 1.08
C PHE A 132 -4.41 0.09 0.54
N MET A 133 -3.78 1.21 0.92
CA MET A 133 -2.32 1.48 0.87
C MET A 133 -1.59 0.95 -0.37
N ASN A 134 -1.90 1.50 -1.55
CA ASN A 134 -1.17 1.27 -2.81
C ASN A 134 -1.40 -0.08 -3.53
N GLY A 135 -2.43 -0.87 -3.18
CA GLY A 135 -2.75 -2.10 -3.93
C GLY A 135 -4.23 -2.50 -3.93
N PHE A 136 -4.70 -3.05 -5.06
CA PHE A 136 -5.92 -3.85 -5.09
C PHE A 136 -5.79 -5.06 -4.16
N THR A 137 -6.80 -5.33 -3.34
CA THR A 137 -6.92 -6.62 -2.66
C THR A 137 -7.13 -7.71 -3.72
N MET A 138 -6.24 -8.70 -3.80
CA MET A 138 -6.50 -9.90 -4.60
C MET A 138 -7.61 -10.73 -3.94
N PRO A 139 -8.33 -11.57 -4.69
CA PRO A 139 -9.23 -12.56 -4.10
C PRO A 139 -8.48 -13.39 -3.05
N GLY A 140 -8.97 -13.40 -1.81
CA GLY A 140 -8.38 -14.13 -0.68
C GLY A 140 -7.32 -13.38 0.14
N ASP A 141 -6.94 -12.15 -0.22
CA ASP A 141 -6.01 -11.35 0.61
C ASP A 141 -6.68 -10.72 1.84
N GLY A 142 -8.02 -10.82 1.95
CA GLY A 142 -8.80 -10.33 3.09
C GLY A 142 -8.36 -8.92 3.48
N GLY A 143 -8.77 -7.92 2.68
CA GLY A 143 -8.36 -6.53 2.90
C GLY A 143 -8.47 -6.15 4.37
N ARG A 144 -7.44 -5.50 4.95
CA ARG A 144 -7.46 -5.18 6.38
C ARG A 144 -8.64 -4.26 6.67
N SER A 145 -9.57 -4.72 7.50
CA SER A 145 -10.64 -3.87 8.00
C SER A 145 -10.06 -2.74 8.84
N PRO A 146 -10.56 -1.50 8.68
CA PRO A 146 -10.29 -0.44 9.63
C PRO A 146 -10.78 -0.86 11.01
N GLU A 147 -10.07 -0.45 12.06
CA GLU A 147 -10.49 -0.67 13.43
C GLU A 147 -11.64 0.26 13.81
N ARG A 148 -11.59 1.51 13.31
CA ARG A 148 -12.61 2.53 13.55
C ARG A 148 -12.94 3.26 12.26
N CYS A 149 -14.22 3.56 12.08
CA CYS A 149 -14.75 4.34 10.98
C CYS A 149 -15.61 5.47 11.55
N ALA A 150 -15.57 6.64 10.91
CA ALA A 150 -16.49 7.73 11.16
C ALA A 150 -16.78 8.45 9.84
N ALA A 151 -18.01 8.90 9.63
CA ALA A 151 -18.40 9.63 8.44
C ALA A 151 -19.40 10.74 8.78
N ARG A 152 -19.57 11.69 7.85
CA ARG A 152 -20.63 12.70 7.94
C ARG A 152 -21.99 12.06 7.67
N LEU A 153 -22.74 11.78 8.72
CA LEU A 153 -24.08 11.20 8.64
C LEU A 153 -25.11 12.26 8.19
N GLY A 154 -26.22 11.80 7.61
CA GLY A 154 -27.32 12.64 7.13
C GLY A 154 -27.01 13.46 5.87
N ALA A 155 -25.83 13.28 5.28
CA ALA A 155 -25.44 13.93 4.04
C ALA A 155 -25.78 13.05 2.82
N PRO A 156 -26.22 13.65 1.70
CA PRO A 156 -26.34 12.93 0.44
C PRO A 156 -24.96 12.47 -0.04
N LEU A 157 -24.91 11.26 -0.58
CA LEU A 157 -23.70 10.56 -0.99
C LEU A 157 -23.89 9.89 -2.34
N ARG A 158 -22.86 10.00 -3.18
CA ARG A 158 -22.69 9.25 -4.42
C ARG A 158 -21.44 8.39 -4.34
N LEU A 159 -21.64 7.07 -4.24
CA LEU A 159 -20.57 6.08 -4.25
C LEU A 159 -20.30 5.61 -5.69
N HIS A 160 -19.04 5.64 -6.10
CA HIS A 160 -18.56 5.05 -7.35
C HIS A 160 -17.87 3.72 -7.03
N LEU A 161 -18.52 2.64 -7.44
CA LEU A 161 -18.17 1.26 -7.09
C LEU A 161 -17.77 0.51 -8.36
N LEU A 162 -16.72 -0.30 -8.25
CA LEU A 162 -16.25 -1.13 -9.35
C LEU A 162 -16.24 -2.60 -8.91
N ALA A 163 -17.04 -3.42 -9.59
CA ALA A 163 -17.01 -4.86 -9.43
C ALA A 163 -15.71 -5.42 -10.03
N LEU A 164 -14.62 -5.32 -9.27
CA LEU A 164 -13.29 -5.73 -9.73
C LEU A 164 -13.16 -7.26 -9.80
N TRP A 165 -13.87 -7.99 -8.92
CA TRP A 165 -13.86 -9.45 -8.87
C TRP A 165 -15.30 -9.97 -8.78
N PRO A 166 -15.71 -10.94 -9.62
CA PRO A 166 -17.03 -11.54 -9.52
C PRO A 166 -17.26 -12.20 -8.16
N GLY A 167 -18.39 -11.90 -7.51
CA GLY A 167 -18.77 -12.49 -6.21
C GLY A 167 -18.12 -11.86 -4.98
N GLU A 168 -17.23 -10.88 -5.16
CA GLU A 168 -16.58 -10.14 -4.06
C GLU A 168 -17.24 -8.77 -3.87
N ALA A 169 -16.98 -8.14 -2.72
CA ALA A 169 -17.42 -6.77 -2.47
C ALA A 169 -16.83 -5.80 -3.52
N PRO A 170 -17.64 -4.88 -4.08
CA PRO A 170 -17.16 -3.96 -5.08
C PRO A 170 -16.15 -2.97 -4.48
N VAL A 171 -15.14 -2.60 -5.27
CA VAL A 171 -14.08 -1.68 -4.87
C VAL A 171 -14.61 -0.25 -4.93
N LEU A 172 -14.47 0.48 -3.83
CA LEU A 172 -14.81 1.90 -3.76
C LEU A 172 -13.74 2.74 -4.47
N LEU A 173 -14.11 3.30 -5.62
CA LEU A 173 -13.26 4.22 -6.37
C LEU A 173 -13.31 5.64 -5.77
N ARG A 174 -14.53 6.13 -5.50
CA ARG A 174 -14.80 7.49 -5.07
C ARG A 174 -16.10 7.55 -4.27
N ALA A 175 -16.16 8.42 -3.27
CA ALA A 175 -17.36 8.65 -2.46
C ALA A 175 -17.59 10.15 -2.31
N ASP A 176 -18.51 10.69 -3.11
CA ASP A 176 -18.81 12.11 -3.19
C ASP A 176 -19.95 12.48 -2.27
N TYR A 177 -19.68 13.35 -1.30
CA TYR A 177 -20.68 13.90 -0.41
C TYR A 177 -21.17 15.24 -0.93
N ASP A 178 -22.48 15.42 -1.03
CA ASP A 178 -23.06 16.72 -1.38
C ASP A 178 -22.94 17.70 -0.19
N GLY A 179 -22.65 18.97 -0.51
CA GLY A 179 -22.53 20.07 0.45
C GLY A 179 -21.32 21.00 0.18
N PRO A 180 -21.12 22.04 1.00
CA PRO A 180 -20.03 23.02 0.84
C PRO A 180 -18.69 22.40 1.30
N GLY A 181 -18.20 21.46 0.49
CA GLY A 181 -16.91 20.80 0.64
C GLY A 181 -15.96 21.25 -0.46
N ASP A 182 -15.68 22.55 -0.54
CA ASP A 182 -14.67 23.05 -1.48
C ASP A 182 -13.30 22.49 -1.10
N VAL A 183 -12.90 21.42 -1.79
CA VAL A 183 -11.55 20.88 -1.70
C VAL A 183 -10.67 21.69 -2.63
N GLN A 184 -9.78 22.48 -2.04
CA GLN A 184 -8.76 23.20 -2.76
C GLN A 184 -7.53 22.31 -2.92
N LYS A 185 -7.17 22.06 -4.17
CA LYS A 185 -5.97 21.33 -4.56
C LYS A 185 -4.98 22.33 -5.14
N ALA A 186 -3.81 22.46 -4.53
CA ALA A 186 -2.79 23.40 -4.94
C ALA A 186 -1.46 22.67 -5.18
N PHE A 187 -0.75 23.08 -6.23
CA PHE A 187 0.63 22.69 -6.45
C PHE A 187 1.51 23.87 -6.00
N GLU A 188 2.29 23.68 -4.94
CA GLU A 188 3.17 24.70 -4.36
C GLU A 188 4.64 24.32 -4.58
N ALA A 189 5.54 25.30 -4.59
CA ALA A 189 6.97 25.04 -4.65
C ALA A 189 7.45 24.43 -3.32
N LEU A 190 8.37 23.47 -3.41
CA LEU A 190 8.93 22.80 -2.23
C LEU A 190 9.84 23.76 -1.42
N SER A 191 9.60 23.92 -0.12
CA SER A 191 10.42 24.77 0.75
C SER A 191 11.70 24.07 1.24
N ASP A 192 12.68 24.83 1.74
CA ASP A 192 13.91 24.27 2.30
C ASP A 192 13.70 23.50 3.61
N ALA A 193 12.70 23.87 4.40
CA ALA A 193 12.29 23.11 5.59
C ALA A 193 11.76 21.72 5.22
N ASP A 194 10.96 21.64 4.15
CA ASP A 194 10.43 20.37 3.62
C ASP A 194 11.56 19.45 3.15
N ARG A 195 12.58 20.03 2.49
CA ARG A 195 13.78 19.30 2.05
C ARG A 195 14.57 18.76 3.24
N ALA A 196 14.69 19.50 4.34
CA ALA A 196 15.40 19.07 5.53
C ALA A 196 14.72 17.88 6.23
N GLN A 197 13.39 17.93 6.39
CA GLN A 197 12.63 16.84 7.01
C GLN A 197 12.74 15.53 6.23
N VAL A 198 12.65 15.58 4.90
CA VAL A 198 12.80 14.37 4.10
C VAL A 198 14.23 13.84 4.12
N ARG A 199 15.24 14.72 4.08
CA ARG A 199 16.65 14.33 4.21
C ARG A 199 16.91 13.57 5.50
N ASN A 200 16.40 14.05 6.64
CA ASN A 200 16.63 13.44 7.95
C ASN A 200 16.03 12.03 8.07
N GLY A 201 14.83 11.80 7.51
CA GLY A 201 14.21 10.47 7.54
C GLY A 201 14.92 9.43 6.66
N ASP A 202 15.48 9.86 5.53
CA ASP A 202 16.16 8.97 4.60
C ASP A 202 17.64 8.73 4.99
N THR A 203 18.32 9.69 5.65
CA THR A 203 19.66 9.48 6.23
C THR A 203 19.65 8.55 7.43
N LEU A 204 18.66 8.65 8.32
CA LEU A 204 18.49 7.73 9.46
C LEU A 204 18.37 6.28 8.98
N LEU A 205 17.53 6.03 7.98
CA LEU A 205 17.31 4.69 7.44
C LEU A 205 18.54 4.15 6.69
N ARG A 206 19.19 4.99 5.88
CA ARG A 206 20.45 4.62 5.22
C ARG A 206 21.52 4.21 6.24
N ASN A 207 21.67 5.00 7.31
CA ASN A 207 22.65 4.71 8.36
C ASN A 207 22.29 3.43 9.11
N ALA A 208 21.01 3.15 9.34
CA ALA A 208 20.56 1.89 9.94
C ALA A 208 20.92 0.67 9.07
N PHE A 209 20.63 0.71 7.76
CA PHE A 209 20.97 -0.39 6.84
C PHE A 209 22.48 -0.60 6.71
N LEU A 210 23.27 0.48 6.64
CA LEU A 210 24.72 0.40 6.59
C LEU A 210 25.31 -0.11 7.91
N GLY A 211 24.75 0.31 9.05
CA GLY A 211 25.12 -0.21 10.37
C GLY A 211 24.82 -1.70 10.52
N ALA A 212 23.62 -2.13 10.12
CA ALA A 212 23.24 -3.55 10.11
C ALA A 212 24.14 -4.38 9.18
N ALA A 213 24.49 -3.85 8.01
CA ALA A 213 25.41 -4.52 7.10
C ALA A 213 26.81 -4.68 7.71
N LEU A 214 27.34 -3.66 8.41
CA LEU A 214 28.62 -3.75 9.11
C LEU A 214 28.61 -4.82 10.21
N ILE A 215 27.53 -4.90 10.99
CA ILE A 215 27.36 -5.93 12.04
C ILE A 215 27.33 -7.32 11.40
N LEU A 216 26.60 -7.49 10.31
CA LEU A 216 26.50 -8.78 9.60
C LEU A 216 27.81 -9.17 8.90
N LEU A 217 28.58 -8.22 8.38
CA LEU A 217 29.92 -8.47 7.83
C LEU A 217 30.88 -8.96 8.93
N GLY A 218 30.81 -8.38 10.14
CA GLY A 218 31.57 -8.86 11.29
C GLY A 218 31.14 -10.27 11.74
N GLY A 219 29.83 -10.53 11.77
CA GLY A 219 29.27 -11.85 12.09
C GLY A 219 29.57 -12.92 11.03
N GLY A 220 29.78 -12.51 9.77
CA GLY A 220 30.17 -13.39 8.66
C GLY A 220 31.45 -14.18 8.91
N TRP A 221 32.33 -13.68 9.79
CA TRP A 221 33.54 -14.37 10.20
C TRP A 221 33.25 -15.72 10.91
N PHE A 222 32.09 -15.83 11.56
CA PHE A 222 31.65 -17.02 12.27
C PHE A 222 30.64 -17.85 11.47
N LEU A 223 29.90 -17.22 10.56
CA LEU A 223 28.87 -17.89 9.76
C LEU A 223 28.84 -17.31 8.34
N TRP A 224 29.45 -18.02 7.40
CA TRP A 224 29.55 -17.66 5.97
C TRP A 224 28.24 -17.12 5.32
N PRO A 225 27.04 -17.66 5.58
CA PRO A 225 25.79 -17.16 5.02
C PRO A 225 25.46 -15.69 5.37
N LEU A 226 26.02 -15.16 6.46
CA LEU A 226 25.79 -13.77 6.88
C LEU A 226 26.42 -12.76 5.91
N TYR A 227 27.45 -13.13 5.16
CA TYR A 227 28.00 -12.28 4.09
C TYR A 227 26.97 -12.01 2.98
N GLY A 228 26.15 -13.00 2.64
CA GLY A 228 25.07 -12.84 1.66
C GLY A 228 24.00 -11.85 2.15
N VAL A 229 23.61 -11.96 3.42
CA VAL A 229 22.64 -11.03 4.04
C VAL A 229 23.25 -9.62 4.16
N ALA A 230 24.52 -9.50 4.49
CA ALA A 230 25.23 -8.23 4.56
C ALA A 230 25.29 -7.51 3.21
N ALA A 231 25.55 -8.26 2.13
CA ALA A 231 25.55 -7.72 0.77
C ALA A 231 24.15 -7.18 0.39
N LEU A 232 23.08 -7.86 0.78
CA LEU A 232 21.70 -7.38 0.58
C LEU A 232 21.42 -6.09 1.37
N CYS A 233 21.86 -6.01 2.64
CA CYS A 233 21.71 -4.79 3.44
C CYS A 233 22.51 -3.60 2.86
N LEU A 234 23.72 -3.85 2.34
CA LEU A 234 24.53 -2.84 1.64
C LEU A 234 23.83 -2.31 0.38
N LEU A 235 23.32 -3.23 -0.46
CA LEU A 235 22.57 -2.87 -1.67
C LEU A 235 21.31 -2.08 -1.33
N ALA A 236 20.58 -2.48 -0.28
CA ALA A 236 19.41 -1.75 0.22
C ALA A 236 19.79 -0.33 0.70
N GLY A 237 20.85 -0.18 1.47
CA GLY A 237 21.34 1.13 1.94
C GLY A 237 21.75 2.07 0.80
N LEU A 238 22.40 1.55 -0.24
CA LEU A 238 22.78 2.29 -1.45
C LEU A 238 21.54 2.70 -2.27
N TRP A 239 20.57 1.80 -2.41
CA TRP A 239 19.31 2.04 -3.12
C TRP A 239 18.46 3.13 -2.43
N VAL A 240 18.37 3.11 -1.10
CA VAL A 240 17.74 4.18 -0.31
C VAL A 240 18.43 5.51 -0.57
N GLY A 241 19.77 5.53 -0.64
CA GLY A 241 20.53 6.72 -1.03
C GLY A 241 20.21 7.25 -2.42
N TRP A 242 19.89 6.39 -3.39
CA TRP A 242 19.48 6.81 -4.74
C TRP A 242 18.08 7.41 -4.78
N SER A 243 17.17 6.93 -3.93
CA SER A 243 15.83 7.51 -3.78
C SER A 243 15.89 8.98 -3.31
N SER A 244 16.88 9.32 -2.48
CA SER A 244 17.15 10.71 -2.07
C SER A 244 17.55 11.62 -3.24
N ARG A 245 18.17 11.09 -4.31
CA ARG A 245 18.51 11.86 -5.52
C ARG A 245 17.28 12.15 -6.36
N ALA A 246 16.32 11.22 -6.44
CA ALA A 246 15.04 11.47 -7.10
C ALA A 246 14.22 12.53 -6.33
N LEU A 247 14.31 12.50 -5.01
CA LEU A 247 13.76 13.51 -4.10
C LEU A 247 14.41 14.89 -4.23
N ARG A 248 15.72 14.97 -4.52
CA ARG A 248 16.40 16.24 -4.87
C ARG A 248 15.86 16.89 -6.14
N ARG A 249 15.16 16.14 -7.01
CA ARG A 249 14.53 16.66 -8.24
C ARG A 249 13.05 17.01 -8.07
N ALA A 250 12.44 16.69 -6.93
CA ALA A 250 11.05 17.05 -6.68
C ALA A 250 10.97 18.55 -6.40
N THR A 251 10.40 19.29 -7.36
CA THR A 251 10.26 20.75 -7.29
C THR A 251 8.93 21.21 -6.71
N VAL A 252 7.95 20.30 -6.64
CA VAL A 252 6.55 20.62 -6.34
C VAL A 252 6.04 19.77 -5.18
N LYS A 253 5.30 20.39 -4.27
CA LYS A 253 4.44 19.75 -3.29
C LYS A 253 2.97 19.92 -3.68
N TYR A 254 2.17 18.90 -3.39
CA TYR A 254 0.75 18.85 -3.63
C TYR A 254 0.02 19.07 -2.30
N GLY A 255 -0.63 20.22 -2.17
CA GLY A 255 -1.44 20.60 -1.03
C GLY A 255 -2.91 20.26 -1.27
N VAL A 256 -3.56 19.66 -0.29
CA VAL A 256 -5.01 19.40 -0.29
C VAL A 256 -5.60 20.04 0.96
N ARG A 257 -6.52 20.98 0.78
CA ARG A 257 -7.26 21.62 1.87
C ARG A 257 -8.74 21.37 1.67
N GLY A 258 -9.42 20.95 2.72
CA GLY A 258 -10.85 20.68 2.62
C GLY A 258 -11.45 20.20 3.93
N ARG A 259 -12.75 19.91 3.90
CA ARG A 259 -13.45 19.28 5.01
C ARG A 259 -13.34 17.76 4.89
N VAL A 260 -13.19 17.12 6.04
CA VAL A 260 -13.17 15.67 6.16
C VAL A 260 -14.58 15.13 6.02
N ASP A 261 -14.81 14.23 5.06
CA ASP A 261 -16.10 13.56 4.89
C ASP A 261 -16.13 12.21 5.62
N GLU A 262 -15.03 11.46 5.54
CA GLU A 262 -14.85 10.15 6.20
C GLU A 262 -13.48 10.04 6.87
N VAL A 263 -13.42 9.25 7.94
CA VAL A 263 -12.20 8.91 8.66
C VAL A 263 -12.13 7.42 8.91
N LEU A 264 -11.01 6.84 8.55
CA LEU A 264 -10.70 5.43 8.70
C LEU A 264 -9.43 5.31 9.52
N THR A 265 -9.50 4.62 10.65
CA THR A 265 -8.34 4.39 11.50
C THR A 265 -7.94 2.93 11.46
N TYR A 266 -6.68 2.69 11.13
CA TYR A 266 -6.06 1.38 11.07
C TYR A 266 -4.99 1.29 12.15
N LYS A 267 -4.86 0.13 12.78
CA LYS A 267 -3.69 -0.24 13.56
C LYS A 267 -2.74 -1.02 12.67
N VAL A 268 -1.56 -0.45 12.42
CA VAL A 268 -0.51 -1.11 11.67
C VAL A 268 0.67 -1.37 12.60
N ARG A 269 1.12 -2.63 12.65
CA ARG A 269 2.36 -2.99 13.30
C ARG A 269 3.49 -2.77 12.30
N THR A 270 4.39 -1.84 12.58
CA THR A 270 5.60 -1.65 11.79
C THR A 270 6.58 -2.78 12.06
N PRO A 271 7.33 -3.28 11.06
CA PRO A 271 8.28 -4.39 11.24
C PRO A 271 9.35 -4.10 12.31
N GLU A 272 9.69 -2.83 12.49
CA GLU A 272 10.76 -2.34 13.36
C GLU A 272 10.28 -1.98 14.78
N SER A 273 8.97 -2.04 15.08
CA SER A 273 8.45 -1.74 16.42
C SER A 273 7.45 -2.80 16.93
N THR A 274 7.55 -3.10 18.22
CA THR A 274 6.53 -3.88 18.95
C THR A 274 5.26 -3.08 19.23
N SER A 275 5.29 -1.76 19.05
CA SER A 275 4.14 -0.87 19.23
C SER A 275 3.27 -0.81 17.97
N TRP A 276 1.95 -0.77 18.17
CA TRP A 276 0.99 -0.49 17.11
C TRP A 276 1.00 1.00 16.79
N THR A 277 1.17 1.36 15.51
CA THR A 277 1.03 2.73 15.03
C THR A 277 -0.34 2.93 14.42
N ALA A 278 -1.04 3.99 14.83
CA ALA A 278 -2.28 4.39 14.20
C ALA A 278 -1.99 5.03 12.84
N VAL A 279 -2.73 4.57 11.83
CA VAL A 279 -2.72 5.13 10.47
C VAL A 279 -4.12 5.63 10.19
N HIS A 280 -4.22 6.89 9.79
CA HIS A 280 -5.49 7.52 9.51
C HIS A 280 -5.62 7.73 8.01
N ALA A 281 -6.76 7.36 7.44
CA ALA A 281 -7.12 7.72 6.09
C ALA A 281 -8.36 8.63 6.14
N TYR A 282 -8.27 9.76 5.45
CA TYR A 282 -9.28 10.80 5.42
C TYR A 282 -9.85 10.89 4.03
N ARG A 283 -11.17 10.95 3.89
CA ARG A 283 -11.82 11.24 2.61
C ARG A 283 -12.13 12.71 2.49
N LEU A 284 -11.71 13.31 1.38
CA LEU A 284 -11.95 14.71 1.05
C LEU A 284 -12.32 14.83 -0.42
N GLY A 285 -13.51 15.38 -0.70
CA GLY A 285 -13.94 15.69 -2.07
C GLY A 285 -13.92 14.46 -2.98
N GLY A 286 -14.38 13.32 -2.46
CA GLY A 286 -14.43 12.07 -3.20
C GLY A 286 -13.24 11.13 -2.97
N GLU A 287 -12.06 11.67 -2.72
CA GLU A 287 -10.80 10.93 -2.74
C GLU A 287 -10.28 10.58 -1.34
N LEU A 288 -9.67 9.40 -1.22
CA LEU A 288 -9.11 8.92 0.04
C LEU A 288 -7.61 9.28 0.12
N TYR A 289 -7.22 9.89 1.24
CA TYR A 289 -5.89 10.39 1.53
C TYR A 289 -5.34 9.71 2.79
N SER A 290 -4.22 8.99 2.69
CA SER A 290 -3.58 8.34 3.83
C SER A 290 -2.53 9.24 4.50
N VAL A 291 -2.54 9.24 5.83
CA VAL A 291 -1.59 9.98 6.67
C VAL A 291 -1.35 9.22 7.97
N SER A 292 -0.10 9.11 8.40
CA SER A 292 0.21 8.69 9.77
C SER A 292 0.75 9.88 10.56
N HIS A 293 0.23 10.11 11.75
CA HIS A 293 0.66 11.16 12.67
C HIS A 293 0.45 10.69 14.12
N GLY A 294 1.18 11.28 15.07
CA GLY A 294 1.09 10.91 16.49
C GLY A 294 -0.12 11.49 17.24
N GLY A 295 -0.88 12.41 16.64
CA GLY A 295 -2.08 13.00 17.22
C GLY A 295 -3.35 12.14 17.02
N GLY A 296 -4.44 12.50 17.70
CA GLY A 296 -5.75 11.87 17.50
C GLY A 296 -6.35 12.15 16.12
N PRO A 297 -7.28 11.31 15.63
CA PRO A 297 -7.91 11.50 14.31
C PRO A 297 -8.71 12.80 14.24
N ALA A 298 -8.72 13.45 13.08
CA ALA A 298 -9.69 14.52 12.81
C ALA A 298 -11.12 13.96 12.81
N GLN A 299 -12.12 14.79 13.09
CA GLN A 299 -13.53 14.39 13.03
C GLN A 299 -14.16 14.74 11.67
N PRO A 300 -15.17 13.97 11.20
CA PRO A 300 -15.95 14.37 10.04
C PRO A 300 -16.52 15.79 10.20
N GLY A 301 -16.39 16.60 9.16
CA GLY A 301 -16.77 18.02 9.15
C GLY A 301 -15.63 18.99 9.51
N GLU A 302 -14.55 18.54 10.15
CA GLU A 302 -13.39 19.38 10.43
C GLU A 302 -12.63 19.76 9.16
N ARG A 303 -12.04 20.95 9.14
CA ARG A 303 -11.15 21.38 8.07
C ARG A 303 -9.71 20.95 8.34
N VAL A 304 -9.10 20.36 7.32
CA VAL A 304 -7.74 19.84 7.40
C VAL A 304 -6.95 20.25 6.17
N THR A 305 -5.65 20.37 6.36
CA THR A 305 -4.67 20.59 5.31
C THR A 305 -3.68 19.43 5.31
N PHE A 306 -3.49 18.85 4.12
CA PHE A 306 -2.48 17.85 3.84
C PHE A 306 -1.45 18.43 2.88
N GLU A 307 -0.19 18.12 3.12
CA GLU A 307 0.86 18.38 2.15
C GLU A 307 1.54 17.07 1.78
N TYR A 308 1.61 16.81 0.48
CA TYR A 308 2.27 15.67 -0.10
C TYR A 308 3.43 16.12 -0.96
N LEU A 309 4.52 15.37 -0.92
CA LEU A 309 5.55 15.46 -1.94
C LEU A 309 5.11 14.62 -3.14
N ASP A 310 5.08 15.24 -4.32
CA ASP A 310 4.91 14.50 -5.57
C ASP A 310 6.25 13.86 -5.98
N ARG A 311 6.31 12.52 -5.96
CA ARG A 311 7.48 11.76 -6.44
C ARG A 311 7.30 11.25 -7.87
N GLY A 312 6.35 11.81 -8.61
CA GLY A 312 5.97 11.39 -9.95
C GLY A 312 5.51 9.94 -9.97
N ARG A 313 6.25 9.06 -10.65
CA ARG A 313 5.91 7.63 -10.78
C ARG A 313 5.88 6.87 -9.45
N LYS A 314 6.52 7.38 -8.40
CA LYS A 314 6.55 6.76 -7.05
C LYS A 314 5.41 7.24 -6.13
N GLY A 315 4.44 7.96 -6.67
CA GLY A 315 3.25 8.42 -5.94
C GLY A 315 3.51 9.56 -4.96
N LEU A 316 2.49 9.86 -4.16
CA LEU A 316 2.49 10.92 -3.17
C LEU A 316 3.14 10.45 -1.87
N ARG A 317 4.02 11.25 -1.26
CA ARG A 317 4.59 10.99 0.08
C ARG A 317 4.06 12.04 1.05
N PRO A 318 3.38 11.68 2.16
CA PRO A 318 2.89 12.67 3.11
C PRO A 318 4.06 13.41 3.75
N LEU A 319 3.92 14.74 3.89
CA LEU A 319 4.89 15.64 4.52
C LEU A 319 4.30 16.23 5.81
N PHE A 320 3.11 16.83 5.70
CA PHE A 320 2.48 17.55 6.80
C PHE A 320 0.98 17.30 6.90
N PHE A 321 0.51 17.38 8.14
CA PHE A 321 -0.89 17.39 8.49
C PHE A 321 -1.19 18.55 9.44
N ARG A 322 -2.26 19.30 9.16
CA ARG A 322 -2.73 20.39 10.01
C ARG A 322 -4.25 20.38 10.09
N ARG A 323 -4.79 20.53 11.30
CA ARG A 323 -6.21 20.81 11.55
C ARG A 323 -6.40 22.33 11.63
N GLU A 324 -7.30 22.89 10.84
CA GLU A 324 -7.62 24.32 10.92
C GLU A 324 -8.44 24.56 12.20
N GLY A 325 -7.86 25.30 13.17
CA GLY A 325 -8.51 25.61 14.45
C GLY A 325 -8.10 24.73 15.65
N GLY A 326 -7.10 23.84 15.49
CA GLY A 326 -6.61 22.95 16.55
C GLY A 326 -5.09 22.99 16.78
N ALA A 327 -4.60 22.08 17.64
CA ALA A 327 -3.22 21.96 18.13
C ALA A 327 -2.14 21.97 17.02
N PRO A 328 -0.86 22.26 17.35
CA PRO A 328 0.18 22.60 16.37
C PRO A 328 0.43 21.51 15.32
N GLN A 329 0.96 21.97 14.19
CA GLN A 329 1.33 21.17 13.02
C GLN A 329 2.07 19.89 13.39
N ALA A 330 1.54 18.73 12.98
CA ALA A 330 2.18 17.44 13.22
C ALA A 330 2.97 17.02 11.98
N ALA A 331 4.20 16.55 12.20
CA ALA A 331 4.97 15.89 11.15
C ALA A 331 4.23 14.60 10.75
N ALA A 332 3.92 14.45 9.46
CA ALA A 332 3.37 13.21 8.98
C ALA A 332 4.51 12.18 8.88
N HIS A 333 4.33 11.04 9.53
CA HIS A 333 5.25 9.92 9.45
C HIS A 333 4.86 8.98 8.31
N MET A 334 5.85 8.34 7.71
CA MET A 334 5.64 7.29 6.74
C MET A 334 5.31 6.00 7.48
N VAL A 335 4.22 5.34 7.11
CA VAL A 335 3.96 3.97 7.54
C VAL A 335 4.86 3.05 6.74
N ALA A 336 5.56 2.12 7.40
CA ALA A 336 6.51 1.21 6.74
C ALA A 336 5.91 0.39 5.57
N ASN A 337 4.58 0.27 5.48
CA ASN A 337 3.93 -0.45 4.39
C ASN A 337 3.95 0.28 3.03
N ASP A 338 4.09 1.61 3.01
CA ASP A 338 4.33 2.35 1.75
C ASP A 338 5.77 2.18 1.24
N ARG A 339 6.62 1.49 2.02
CA ARG A 339 7.96 1.06 1.61
C ARG A 339 8.02 -0.43 1.24
N ALA A 340 6.91 -1.18 1.34
CA ALA A 340 6.82 -2.56 0.87
C ALA A 340 6.35 -2.59 -0.60
N GLY A 341 7.15 -1.99 -1.46
CA GLY A 341 7.24 -2.35 -2.86
C GLY A 341 8.73 -2.50 -3.15
N PRO A 342 9.20 -3.67 -3.61
CA PRO A 342 10.62 -3.94 -3.86
C PRO A 342 11.30 -2.89 -4.74
#